data_AF-A0A3D3R634-F1
#
_entry.id   AF-A0A3D3R634-F1
#
_cell.length_a   1.000
_cell.length_b   1.000
_cell.length_c   1.000
_cell.angle_alpha   90.00
_cell.angle_beta   90.00
_cell.angle_gamma   90.00
#
_symmetry.space_group_name_H-M   'P 1'
#
loop_
_entity.id
_entity.type
_entity.pdbx_description
1 polymer ?
#
loop_
_entity_poly.entity_id
_entity_poly.type
_entity_poly.pdbx_seq_one_letter_code
_entity_poly.pdbx_strand_id
1 'polypeptide(L)'
;MDSAEGWRSILENWPAAIPKKGIVVTTYQESIPFQNFLLSSSVVMFERDKPDSLGARKVMLSYSAICAIKLTDPVELARYQVMGFQPST
;
A
#
# COMPACT_ATOMS: atom_id res chain seq x y z
N MET A 1 -5.33 5.40 17.41
CA MET A 1 -5.34 5.76 15.98
C MET A 1 -5.95 4.59 15.26
N ASP A 2 -7.03 4.82 14.49
CA ASP A 2 -7.60 3.77 13.66
C ASP A 2 -6.56 3.37 12.60
N SER A 3 -6.31 2.07 12.40
CA SER A 3 -5.39 1.60 11.37
C SER A 3 -5.80 2.09 9.98
N ALA A 4 -7.10 2.30 9.75
CA ALA A 4 -7.62 2.89 8.53
C ALA A 4 -7.12 4.32 8.29
N GLU A 5 -7.13 5.18 9.32
CA GLU A 5 -6.61 6.54 9.24
C GLU A 5 -5.09 6.55 9.01
N GLY A 6 -4.36 5.66 9.69
CA GLY A 6 -2.92 5.51 9.51
C GLY A 6 -2.56 5.12 8.07
N TRP A 7 -3.25 4.12 7.51
CA TRP A 7 -3.03 3.71 6.12
C TRP A 7 -3.38 4.80 5.13
N ARG A 8 -4.51 5.48 5.33
CA ARG A 8 -4.92 6.60 4.49
C ARG A 8 -3.86 7.70 4.49
N SER A 9 -3.39 8.12 5.67
CA SER A 9 -2.35 9.14 5.81
C SER A 9 -1.05 8.76 5.09
N ILE A 10 -0.61 7.50 5.23
CA ILE A 10 0.60 7.00 4.54
C ILE A 10 0.44 7.03 3.02
N LEU A 11 -0.71 6.57 2.51
CA LEU A 11 -0.95 6.46 1.07
C LEU A 11 -1.17 7.84 0.42
N GLU A 12 -1.83 8.78 1.10
CA GLU A 12 -2.00 10.17 0.66
C GLU A 12 -0.67 10.92 0.56
N ASN A 13 0.25 10.66 1.49
CA ASN A 13 1.56 11.30 1.55
C ASN A 13 2.67 10.42 0.96
N TRP A 14 2.32 9.52 0.03
CA TRP A 14 3.30 8.61 -0.57
C TRP A 14 4.42 9.39 -1.30
N PRO A 15 5.69 9.23 -0.91
CA PRO A 15 6.76 10.04 -1.48
C PRO A 15 7.03 9.69 -2.94
N ALA A 16 7.29 10.71 -3.78
CA ALA A 16 7.58 10.51 -5.21
C ALA A 16 8.83 9.64 -5.46
N ALA A 17 9.78 9.61 -4.53
CA ALA A 17 11.00 8.80 -4.61
C ALA A 17 10.77 7.31 -4.30
N ILE A 18 9.63 6.94 -3.71
CA ILE A 18 9.30 5.55 -3.37
C ILE A 18 8.38 5.00 -4.47
N PRO A 19 8.77 3.94 -5.18
CA PRO A 19 7.91 3.32 -6.18
C PRO A 19 6.56 2.90 -5.57
N LYS A 20 5.47 3.18 -6.28
CA LYS A 20 4.10 2.78 -5.88
C LYS A 20 3.82 1.32 -6.23
N LYS A 21 4.73 0.40 -5.86
CA LYS A 21 4.56 -1.04 -6.10
C LYS A 21 4.90 -1.85 -4.87
N GLY A 22 4.29 -3.02 -4.78
CA GLY A 22 4.43 -3.90 -3.64
C GLY A 22 3.32 -4.94 -3.59
N ILE A 23 3.06 -5.47 -2.40
CA ILE A 23 2.00 -6.44 -2.15
C ILE A 23 1.19 -5.94 -0.96
N VAL A 24 -0.10 -5.66 -1.17
CA VAL A 24 -1.01 -5.40 -0.05
C VAL A 24 -1.49 -6.74 0.51
N VAL A 25 -1.43 -6.88 1.83
CA VAL A 25 -1.98 -8.01 2.56
C VAL A 25 -3.26 -7.54 3.22
N THR A 26 -4.36 -8.24 2.98
CA THR A 26 -5.66 -7.89 3.54
C THR A 26 -5.89 -8.56 4.90
N THR A 27 -6.87 -8.09 5.66
CA THR A 27 -7.28 -8.70 6.95
C THR A 27 -7.82 -10.12 6.79
N TYR A 28 -8.25 -10.50 5.59
CA TYR A 28 -8.67 -11.86 5.21
C TYR A 28 -7.54 -12.64 4.51
N GLN A 29 -6.29 -12.27 4.75
CA GLN A 29 -5.06 -12.99 4.35
C GLN A 29 -4.84 -13.13 2.83
N GLU A 30 -5.49 -12.28 2.02
CA GLU A 30 -5.19 -12.18 0.60
C GLU A 30 -3.91 -11.37 0.38
N SER A 31 -3.05 -11.80 -0.54
CA SER A 31 -1.86 -11.05 -0.98
C SER A 31 -2.07 -10.55 -2.41
N ILE A 32 -2.16 -9.24 -2.57
CA ILE A 32 -2.46 -8.59 -3.86
C ILE A 32 -1.25 -7.77 -4.31
N PRO A 33 -0.51 -8.22 -5.33
CA PRO A 33 0.54 -7.43 -5.96
C PRO A 33 -0.06 -6.19 -6.63
N PHE A 34 0.57 -5.04 -6.46
CA PHE A 34 0.19 -3.79 -7.12
C PHE A 34 1.40 -3.08 -7.72
N GLN A 35 1.17 -2.28 -8.76
CA GLN A 35 2.17 -1.43 -9.42
C GLN A 35 1.84 0.06 -9.38
N ASN A 36 0.62 0.40 -8.98
CA ASN A 36 0.17 1.77 -8.75
C ASN A 36 -1.10 1.77 -7.87
N PHE A 37 -1.51 2.94 -7.39
CA PHE A 37 -2.81 3.10 -6.71
C PHE A 37 -3.39 4.51 -6.84
N LEU A 38 -4.72 4.58 -6.72
CA LEU A 38 -5.49 5.82 -6.61
C LEU A 38 -6.24 5.85 -5.28
N LEU A 39 -6.50 7.05 -4.78
CA LEU A 39 -7.08 7.29 -3.47
C LEU A 39 -8.48 7.89 -3.59
N SER A 40 -9.34 7.49 -2.66
CA SER A 40 -10.63 8.11 -2.38
C SER A 40 -10.74 8.33 -0.87
N SER A 41 -11.83 8.94 -0.42
CA SER A 41 -12.06 9.28 0.98
C SER A 41 -12.07 8.07 1.92
N SER A 42 -12.64 6.94 1.50
CA SER A 42 -12.80 5.74 2.34
C SER A 42 -12.16 4.48 1.76
N VAL A 43 -11.73 4.53 0.49
CA VAL A 43 -11.18 3.38 -0.23
C VAL A 43 -9.92 3.75 -1.00
N VAL A 44 -9.08 2.75 -1.24
CA VAL A 44 -7.94 2.79 -2.15
C VAL A 44 -8.18 1.82 -3.30
N MET A 45 -7.81 2.23 -4.52
CA MET A 45 -7.80 1.36 -5.68
C MET A 45 -6.37 0.98 -6.02
N PHE A 46 -6.05 -0.30 -5.99
CA PHE A 46 -4.75 -0.81 -6.42
C PHE A 46 -4.81 -1.31 -7.87
N GLU A 47 -3.83 -0.92 -8.68
CA GLU A 47 -3.61 -1.45 -10.01
C GLU A 47 -2.63 -2.62 -9.96
N ARG A 48 -2.97 -3.71 -10.64
CA ARG A 48 -2.11 -4.88 -10.78
C ARG A 48 -1.41 -4.86 -12.13
N ASP A 49 -0.14 -5.24 -12.15
CA ASP A 49 0.61 -5.50 -13.39
C ASP A 49 -0.01 -6.69 -14.16
N LYS A 50 -0.27 -7.79 -13.44
CA LYS A 50 -0.87 -9.01 -13.96
C LYS A 50 -2.27 -9.24 -13.37
N PRO A 51 -3.23 -9.75 -14.15
CA PRO A 51 -4.55 -10.10 -13.62
C PRO A 51 -4.46 -11.21 -12.56
N ASP A 52 -5.45 -11.33 -11.68
CA ASP A 52 -5.63 -12.56 -10.90
C ASP A 52 -6.15 -13.73 -11.75
N SER A 53 -6.34 -14.87 -11.08
CA SER A 53 -7.02 -16.06 -11.59
C SER A 53 -8.43 -15.81 -12.13
N LEU A 54 -9.09 -14.69 -11.78
CA LEU A 54 -10.42 -14.32 -12.27
C LEU A 54 -10.37 -13.22 -13.35
N GLY A 55 -9.17 -12.76 -13.75
CA GLY A 55 -8.99 -11.72 -14.76
C GLY A 55 -9.03 -10.29 -14.24
N ALA A 56 -9.18 -10.05 -12.93
CA ALA A 56 -9.27 -8.70 -12.39
C ALA A 56 -7.90 -8.01 -12.41
N ARG A 57 -7.87 -6.77 -12.90
CA ARG A 57 -6.65 -5.94 -13.02
C ARG A 57 -6.59 -4.79 -12.01
N LYS A 58 -7.69 -4.54 -11.31
CA LYS A 58 -7.84 -3.49 -10.30
C LYS A 58 -8.63 -4.07 -9.14
N VAL A 59 -8.27 -3.69 -7.92
CA VAL A 59 -9.04 -4.00 -6.71
C VAL A 59 -9.32 -2.72 -5.95
N MET A 60 -10.51 -2.61 -5.38
CA MET A 60 -10.87 -1.53 -4.45
C MET A 60 -10.94 -2.11 -3.05
N LEU A 61 -10.26 -1.48 -2.10
CA LEU A 61 -10.22 -1.90 -0.70
C LEU A 61 -10.57 -0.74 0.21
N SER A 62 -11.33 -1.00 1.27
CA SER A 62 -11.38 -0.10 2.42
C SER A 62 -9.99 0.01 3.04
N TYR A 63 -9.63 1.19 3.55
CA TYR A 63 -8.38 1.34 4.32
C TYR A 63 -8.33 0.40 5.54
N SER A 64 -9.49 0.12 6.15
CA SER A 64 -9.59 -0.83 7.27
C SER A 64 -9.35 -2.30 6.87
N ALA A 65 -9.39 -2.63 5.58
CA ALA A 65 -9.11 -3.97 5.09
C ALA A 65 -7.60 -4.22 4.89
N ILE A 66 -6.76 -3.20 5.00
CA ILE A 66 -5.31 -3.32 4.84
C ILE A 66 -4.70 -3.81 6.15
N CYS A 67 -4.10 -5.01 6.11
CA CYS A 67 -3.33 -5.57 7.21
C CYS A 67 -1.86 -5.14 7.12
N ALA A 68 -1.27 -5.21 5.93
CA ALA A 68 0.12 -4.79 5.69
C ALA A 68 0.34 -4.36 4.24
N ILE A 69 1.42 -3.60 4.00
CA ILE A 69 1.99 -3.38 2.67
C ILE A 69 3.43 -3.88 2.69
N LYS A 70 3.74 -4.86 1.84
CA LYS A 70 5.10 -5.37 1.63
C LYS A 70 5.72 -4.64 0.45
N LEU A 71 6.85 -3.98 0.68
CA LEU A 71 7.59 -3.25 -0.35
C LEU A 71 8.59 -4.20 -1.00
N THR A 72 8.62 -4.24 -2.33
CA THR A 72 9.42 -5.20 -3.09
C THR A 72 10.67 -4.60 -3.74
N ASP A 73 10.81 -3.28 -3.71
CA ASP A 73 12.01 -2.61 -4.19
C ASP A 73 13.13 -2.59 -3.15
N PRO A 74 14.40 -2.68 -3.58
CA PRO A 74 15.57 -2.59 -2.71
C PRO A 74 15.91 -1.13 -2.35
N VAL A 75 14.92 -0.33 -1.96
CA VAL A 75 15.15 1.06 -1.52
C VAL A 75 15.71 1.05 -0.10
N GLU A 76 16.72 1.89 0.16
CA GLU A 76 17.34 2.02 1.48
C GLU A 76 16.34 2.47 2.55
N LEU A 77 16.41 1.87 3.75
CA LEU A 77 15.52 2.16 4.88
C LEU A 77 15.45 3.67 5.23
N ALA A 78 16.56 4.39 5.10
CA ALA A 78 16.63 5.82 5.37
C ALA A 78 15.65 6.65 4.52
N ARG A 79 15.33 6.20 3.31
CA ARG A 79 14.37 6.88 2.42
C ARG A 79 12.94 6.83 2.93
N TYR A 80 12.61 5.90 3.81
CA TYR A 80 11.27 5.77 4.39
C TYR A 80 11.06 6.66 5.61
N GLN A 81 12.09 7.33 6.12
CA GLN A 81 11.93 8.26 7.25
C GLN A 81 11.00 9.44 6.92
N VAL A 82 10.92 9.85 5.65
CA VAL A 82 9.98 10.89 5.19
C VAL A 82 8.51 10.47 5.33
N MET A 83 8.24 9.17 5.51
CA MET A 83 6.91 8.62 5.78
C MET A 83 6.61 8.51 7.29
N GLY A 84 7.50 9.04 8.15
CA GLY A 84 7.33 9.05 9.61
C GLY A 84 7.96 7.87 10.35
N PHE A 85 8.64 6.95 9.64
CA PHE A 85 9.40 5.88 10.30
C PHE A 85 10.68 6.43 10.94
N GLN A 86 11.04 5.90 12.11
CA GLN A 86 12.24 6.32 12.84
C GLN A 86 13.15 5.13 13.16
N PRO A 87 14.48 5.31 13.18
CA PRO A 87 15.40 4.29 13.64
C PRO A 87 15.11 3.95 15.12
N SER A 88 15.30 2.68 15.50
CA SER A 88 15.29 2.31 16.92
C SER A 88 16.53 2.94 17.57
N THR A 89 16.30 3.82 18.54
CA THR A 89 17.33 4.30 19.47
C THR A 89 17.84 3.18 20.36
#